data_AF-A0AAN4ACV1-F1
#
_entry.id   AF-A0AAN4ACV1-F1
#
_cell.length_a   1.000
_cell.length_b   1.000
_cell.length_c   1.000
_cell.angle_alpha   90.00
_cell.angle_beta   90.00
_cell.angle_gamma   90.00
#
_symmetry.space_group_name_H-M   'P 1'
#
loop_
_entity.id
_entity.type
_entity.pdbx_description
1 polymer ?
#
loop_
_entity_poly.entity_id
_entity_poly.type
_entity_poly.pdbx_seq_one_letter_code
_entity_poly.pdbx_strand_id
1 'polypeptide(L)'
;MNRKTRDKTAPKYKALDMTELSLKVAIRTIDRHAGEGYAKEHPELISAFMTTAAANFATLTEREIAEAEQVTTINVKSAGE
;
A
#
# COMPACT_ATOMS: atom_id res chain seq x y z
N MET A 1 16.15 -28.17 -19.84
CA MET A 1 14.90 -27.42 -19.56
C MET A 1 15.27 -25.97 -19.24
N ASN A 2 15.06 -25.02 -20.16
CA ASN A 2 15.32 -23.60 -19.89
C ASN A 2 14.28 -23.08 -18.88
N ARG A 3 14.70 -22.80 -17.65
CA ARG A 3 13.89 -21.99 -16.72
C ARG A 3 13.84 -20.57 -17.31
N LYS A 4 12.71 -20.21 -17.93
CA LYS A 4 12.40 -18.81 -18.24
C LYS A 4 12.43 -18.05 -16.90
N THR A 5 13.51 -17.33 -16.64
CA THR A 5 13.60 -16.43 -15.49
C THR A 5 12.51 -15.38 -15.67
N ARG A 6 11.51 -15.41 -14.79
CA ARG A 6 10.41 -14.45 -14.82
C ARG A 6 11.01 -13.07 -14.53
N ASP A 7 10.72 -12.12 -15.40
CA ASP A 7 11.10 -10.72 -15.19
C ASP A 7 10.35 -10.16 -13.98
N LYS A 8 11.07 -10.05 -12.86
CA LYS A 8 10.55 -9.58 -11.58
C LYS A 8 10.24 -8.08 -11.58
N THR A 9 10.61 -7.34 -12.62
CA THR A 9 10.37 -5.90 -12.72
C THR A 9 8.96 -5.57 -13.21
N ALA A 10 8.22 -6.55 -13.75
CA ALA A 10 6.87 -6.32 -14.25
C ALA A 10 5.93 -5.83 -13.12
N PRO A 11 5.05 -4.84 -13.38
CA PRO A 11 4.20 -4.19 -12.36
C PRO A 11 3.39 -5.16 -11.50
N LYS A 12 2.92 -6.28 -12.09
CA LYS A 12 2.20 -7.34 -11.38
C LYS A 12 3.01 -8.02 -10.28
N TYR A 13 4.33 -8.14 -10.44
CA TYR A 13 5.19 -8.73 -9.41
C TYR A 13 5.46 -7.73 -8.29
N LYS A 14 5.63 -6.44 -8.61
CA LYS A 14 5.69 -5.38 -7.59
C LYS A 14 4.41 -5.32 -6.73
N ALA A 15 3.23 -5.45 -7.32
CA ALA A 15 1.97 -5.44 -6.58
C ALA A 15 1.83 -6.66 -5.63
N LEU A 16 2.23 -7.84 -6.10
CA LEU A 16 2.27 -9.06 -5.29
C LEU A 16 3.29 -8.93 -4.14
N ASP A 17 4.48 -8.41 -4.41
CA ASP A 17 5.53 -8.20 -3.40
C ASP A 17 5.05 -7.22 -2.32
N MET A 18 4.34 -6.15 -2.70
CA MET A 18 3.77 -5.18 -1.76
C MET A 18 2.64 -5.78 -0.92
N THR A 19 1.82 -6.66 -1.51
CA THR A 19 0.76 -7.36 -0.78
C THR A 19 1.36 -8.33 0.23
N GLU A 20 2.39 -9.10 -0.16
CA GLU A 20 3.09 -10.02 0.74
C GLU A 20 3.80 -9.29 1.88
N LEU A 21 4.43 -8.15 1.58
CA LEU A 21 5.02 -7.28 2.59
C LEU A 21 3.97 -6.79 3.59
N SER A 22 2.83 -6.32 3.10
CA SER A 22 1.74 -5.80 3.93
C SER A 22 1.19 -6.87 4.88
N LEU A 23 1.01 -8.09 4.38
CA LEU A 23 0.59 -9.23 5.18
C LEU A 23 1.60 -9.55 6.30
N LYS A 24 2.90 -9.58 5.99
CA LYS A 24 3.95 -9.82 7.00
C LYS A 24 3.97 -8.74 8.08
N VAL A 25 3.79 -7.48 7.69
CA VAL A 25 3.72 -6.35 8.63
C VAL A 25 2.49 -6.44 9.51
N ALA A 26 1.32 -6.77 8.95
CA ALA A 26 0.08 -6.93 9.70
C ALA A 26 0.22 -7.98 10.80
N ILE A 27 0.69 -9.19 10.45
CA ILE A 27 0.92 -10.29 11.39
C ILE A 27 1.88 -9.85 12.50
N ARG A 28 3.04 -9.29 12.13
CA ARG A 28 4.06 -8.87 13.11
C ARG A 28 3.55 -7.77 14.04
N THR A 29 2.72 -6.86 13.54
CA THR A 29 2.17 -5.75 14.33
C THR A 29 1.13 -6.27 15.31
N ILE A 30 0.21 -7.12 14.86
CA ILE A 30 -0.80 -7.74 15.73
C ILE A 30 -0.11 -8.54 16.84
N ASP A 31 0.83 -9.42 16.49
CA ASP A 31 1.55 -10.24 17.47
C ASP A 31 2.37 -9.41 18.47
N ARG A 32 2.97 -8.30 18.02
CA ARG A 32 3.69 -7.37 18.90
C ARG A 32 2.78 -6.75 19.97
N HIS A 33 1.53 -6.47 19.63
CA HIS A 33 0.60 -5.75 20.52
C HIS A 33 -0.28 -6.67 21.35
N ALA A 34 -0.64 -7.85 20.83
CA ALA A 34 -1.58 -8.76 21.48
C ALA A 34 -0.93 -10.05 22.02
N GLY A 35 0.32 -10.33 21.64
CA GLY A 35 1.06 -11.53 22.03
C GLY A 35 1.41 -12.41 20.83
N GLU A 36 2.52 -13.14 20.93
CA GLU A 36 3.00 -14.00 19.86
C GLU A 36 1.97 -15.09 19.49
N GLY A 37 1.67 -15.22 18.20
CA GLY A 37 0.71 -16.20 17.70
C GLY A 37 -0.74 -15.71 17.67
N TYR A 38 -1.06 -14.57 18.27
CA TYR A 38 -2.41 -14.03 18.33
C TYR A 38 -2.99 -13.76 16.93
N ALA A 39 -2.18 -13.26 15.99
CA ALA A 39 -2.61 -13.04 14.61
C ALA A 39 -3.03 -14.33 13.90
N LYS A 40 -2.42 -15.46 14.27
CA LYS A 40 -2.73 -16.78 13.68
C LYS A 40 -4.04 -17.33 14.22
N GLU A 41 -4.34 -17.07 15.50
CA GLU A 41 -5.61 -17.44 16.14
C GLU A 41 -6.77 -16.54 15.68
N HIS A 42 -6.45 -15.33 15.21
CA HIS A 42 -7.40 -14.28 14.82
C HIS A 42 -7.20 -13.77 13.38
N PRO A 43 -7.42 -14.61 12.34
CA PRO A 43 -7.23 -14.23 10.93
C PRO A 43 -8.14 -13.06 10.49
N GLU A 44 -9.27 -12.85 11.17
CA GLU A 44 -10.17 -11.72 10.96
C GLU A 44 -9.48 -10.37 11.22
N LEU A 45 -8.54 -10.29 12.16
CA LEU A 45 -7.79 -9.07 12.47
C LEU A 45 -6.83 -8.73 11.34
N ILE A 46 -6.21 -9.73 10.71
CA ILE A 46 -5.36 -9.54 9.54
C ILE A 46 -6.19 -8.94 8.39
N SER A 47 -7.38 -9.49 8.15
CA SER A 47 -8.29 -8.99 7.10
C SER A 47 -8.74 -7.56 7.35
N ALA A 48 -9.15 -7.24 8.59
CA ALA A 48 -9.56 -5.89 8.99
C ALA A 48 -8.41 -4.87 8.86
N PHE A 49 -7.20 -5.25 9.30
CA PHE A 49 -6.01 -4.42 9.18
C PHE A 49 -5.65 -4.14 7.72
N MET A 50 -5.65 -5.18 6.88
CA MET A 50 -5.37 -5.06 5.45
C MET A 50 -6.39 -4.17 4.72
N THR A 51 -7.68 -4.31 5.06
CA THR A 51 -8.75 -3.47 4.49
C THR A 51 -8.56 -2.01 4.85
N THR A 52 -8.24 -1.74 6.13
CA THR A 52 -7.97 -0.38 6.62
C THR A 52 -6.72 0.21 5.96
N ALA A 53 -5.65 -0.58 5.82
CA ALA A 53 -4.43 -0.14 5.17
C ALA A 53 -4.65 0.19 3.69
N ALA A 54 -5.44 -0.60 2.97
CA ALA A 54 -5.80 -0.34 1.58
C ALA A 54 -6.61 0.97 1.43
N ALA A 55 -7.59 1.20 2.31
CA ALA A 55 -8.37 2.44 2.32
C ALA A 55 -7.51 3.68 2.60
N ASN A 56 -6.57 3.57 3.54
CA ASN A 56 -5.62 4.64 3.84
C ASN A 56 -4.69 4.93 2.65
N PHE A 57 -4.21 3.90 1.97
CA PHE A 57 -3.39 4.05 0.76
C PHE A 57 -4.14 4.75 -0.38
N ALA A 58 -5.41 4.38 -0.60
CA ALA A 58 -6.25 5.05 -1.59
C ALA A 58 -6.42 6.54 -1.28
N THR A 59 -6.69 6.87 -0.02
CA THR A 59 -6.86 8.26 0.44
C THR A 59 -5.59 9.11 0.27
N LEU A 60 -4.42 8.55 0.58
CA LEU A 60 -3.14 9.24 0.38
C LEU A 60 -2.85 9.49 -1.11
N THR A 61 -3.16 8.51 -1.96
CA THR A 61 -2.99 8.64 -3.41
C THR A 61 -3.91 9.71 -4.01
N GLU A 62 -5.16 9.79 -3.54
CA GLU A 62 -6.11 10.84 -3.94
C GLU A 62 -5.66 12.24 -3.50
N ARG A 63 -5.06 12.37 -2.30
CA ARG A 63 -4.46 13.64 -1.85
C ARG A 63 -3.25 14.04 -2.69
N GLU A 64 -2.36 13.11 -3.02
CA GLU A 64 -1.19 13.38 -3.87
C GLU A 64 -1.61 13.85 -5.29
N ILE A 65 -2.67 13.28 -5.85
CA ILE A 65 -3.24 13.73 -7.14
C ILE A 65 -3.87 15.13 -7.00
N ALA A 66 -4.65 15.37 -5.94
CA ALA A 66 -5.31 16.65 -5.72
C ALA A 66 -4.33 17.81 -5.43
N GLU A 67 -3.22 17.55 -4.71
CA GLU A 67 -2.17 18.56 -4.50
C GLU A 67 -1.43 18.88 -5.81
N ALA A 68 -1.17 17.89 -6.68
CA ALA A 68 -0.56 18.12 -7.98
C ALA A 68 -1.43 19.00 -8.92
N GLU A 69 -2.76 18.85 -8.86
CA GLU A 69 -3.70 19.70 -9.60
C GLU A 69 -3.80 21.13 -9.04
N GLN A 70 -3.72 21.30 -7.72
CA GLN A 70 -3.69 22.63 -7.10
C GLN A 70 -2.43 23.44 -7.46
N VAL A 71 -1.25 22.82 -7.45
CA VAL A 71 0.00 23.48 -7.86
C VAL A 71 -0.06 23.96 -9.31
N THR A 72 -0.71 23.20 -10.20
CA THR A 72 -0.89 23.57 -11.61
C THR A 72 -1.81 24.79 -11.77
N THR A 73 -2.85 24.90 -10.94
CA THR A 73 -3.83 26.00 -11.01
C THR A 73 -3.28 27.34 -10.49
N ILE A 74 -2.39 27.30 -9.50
CA ILE A 74 -1.78 28.51 -8.91
C ILE A 74 -0.79 29.17 -9.90
N ASN A 75 0.02 28.39 -10.61
CA ASN A 75 1.01 28.94 -11.54
C ASN A 75 0.40 29.60 -12.79
N VAL A 76 -0.78 29.19 -13.23
CA VAL A 76 -1.47 29.82 -14.39
C VAL A 76 -2.00 31.21 -14.03
N LYS A 77 -2.44 31.43 -12.78
CA LYS A 77 -2.93 32.75 -12.34
C LYS A 77 -1.80 33.75 -12.11
N SER A 78 -0.65 33.31 -11.61
CA SER A 78 0.49 34.20 -11.36
C SER A 78 1.25 34.65 -12.62
N ALA A 79 1.12 33.93 -13.75
CA ALA A 79 1.79 34.28 -15.01
C ALA A 79 0.94 35.17 -15.94
N GLY A 80 -0.28 35.52 -15.51
CA GLY A 80 -1.26 36.29 -16.29
C GLY A 80 -1.70 37.63 -15.67
N GLU A 81 -1.05 38.07 -14.59
CA GLU A 81 -1.19 39.43 -14.02
C GLU A 81 0.08 40.25 -14.24
#